data_AF-A0A9R1C7P8-F1
#
_entry.id   AF-A0A9R1C7P8-F1
#
_cell.length_a   1.000
_cell.length_b   1.000
_cell.length_c   1.000
_cell.angle_alpha   90.00
_cell.angle_beta   90.00
_cell.angle_gamma   90.00
#
_symmetry.space_group_name_H-M   'P 1'
#
loop_
_entity.id
_entity.type
_entity.pdbx_description
1 polymer ?
#
loop_
_entity_poly.entity_id
_entity_poly.type
_entity_poly.pdbx_seq_one_letter_code
_entity_poly.pdbx_strand_id
1 'polypeptide(L)'
;MHYGSEKEAEEKWHRRCKRINFSDLLVIGVDQNLCTKNDMASFSNLPYKKKIFFSSKVVHHNGIVFMKEYANCNNVGDAYHEAHVFYKYLLKYASSQKWI
;
A
#
# COMPACT_ATOMS: atom_id res chain seq x y z
N MET A 1 -4.41 -17.13 -0.34
CA MET A 1 -5.19 -17.25 0.92
C MET A 1 -4.74 -18.53 1.62
N HIS A 2 -4.32 -18.44 2.88
CA HIS A 2 -3.65 -19.54 3.61
C HIS A 2 -4.48 -20.14 4.75
N TYR A 3 -5.80 -19.89 4.78
CA TYR A 3 -6.68 -20.38 5.84
C TYR A 3 -7.35 -21.69 5.40
N GLY A 4 -7.43 -22.65 6.32
CA GLY A 4 -8.03 -23.96 6.08
C GLY A 4 -9.56 -23.95 6.13
N SER A 5 -10.17 -22.87 6.65
CA SER A 5 -11.63 -22.67 6.64
C SER A 5 -12.01 -21.20 6.71
N GLU A 6 -13.25 -20.88 6.32
CA GLU A 6 -13.85 -19.55 6.47
C GLU A 6 -13.88 -19.11 7.93
N LYS A 7 -14.31 -20.00 8.84
CA LYS A 7 -14.35 -19.75 10.28
C LYS A 7 -12.97 -19.32 10.83
N GLU A 8 -11.92 -20.02 10.42
CA GLU A 8 -10.55 -19.66 10.82
C GLU A 8 -10.17 -18.25 10.32
N ALA A 9 -10.55 -17.91 9.08
CA ALA A 9 -10.30 -16.59 8.49
C ALA A 9 -11.04 -15.48 9.25
N GLU A 10 -12.32 -15.70 9.59
CA GLU A 10 -13.17 -14.77 10.34
C GLU A 10 -12.63 -14.51 11.76
N GLU A 11 -12.32 -15.57 12.51
CA GLU A 11 -11.75 -15.44 13.87
C GLU A 11 -10.43 -14.65 13.84
N LYS A 12 -9.57 -14.97 12.86
CA LYS A 12 -8.29 -14.29 12.64
C LYS A 12 -8.47 -12.84 12.22
N TRP A 13 -9.52 -12.51 11.47
CA TRP A 13 -9.88 -11.15 11.07
C TRP A 13 -10.30 -10.33 12.30
N HIS A 14 -11.32 -10.78 13.04
CA HIS A 14 -11.83 -10.05 14.20
C HIS A 14 -10.77 -9.84 15.28
N ARG A 15 -9.92 -10.84 15.54
CA ARG A 15 -8.80 -10.70 16.48
C ARG A 15 -7.79 -9.64 16.05
N ARG A 16 -7.54 -9.48 14.74
CA ARG A 16 -6.61 -8.46 14.21
C ARG A 16 -7.22 -7.07 14.25
N CYS A 17 -8.50 -6.92 13.92
CA CYS A 17 -9.22 -5.64 13.97
C CYS A 17 -9.15 -4.99 15.36
N LYS A 18 -9.20 -5.79 16.44
CA LYS A 18 -9.09 -5.29 17.82
C LYS A 18 -7.76 -4.62 18.17
N ARG A 19 -6.70 -4.81 17.37
CA ARG A 19 -5.36 -4.25 17.60
C ARG A 19 -5.09 -2.96 16.82
N ILE A 20 -6.06 -2.50 16.01
CA ILE A 20 -5.88 -1.34 15.16
C ILE A 20 -5.82 -0.07 16.02
N ASN A 21 -4.73 0.68 15.92
CA ASN A 21 -4.65 2.03 16.45
C ASN A 21 -5.18 3.02 15.41
N PHE A 22 -6.47 3.36 15.51
CA PHE A 22 -7.11 4.30 14.58
C PHE A 22 -6.55 5.73 14.64
N SER A 23 -5.90 6.11 15.75
CA SER A 23 -5.29 7.44 15.89
C SER A 23 -3.98 7.59 15.11
N ASP A 24 -3.34 6.48 14.74
CA ASP A 24 -2.05 6.47 14.03
C ASP A 24 -2.01 5.37 12.96
N LEU A 25 -2.83 5.55 11.93
CA LEU A 25 -2.88 4.66 10.78
C LEU A 25 -1.87 5.08 9.72
N LEU A 26 -1.14 4.11 9.18
CA LEU A 26 -0.47 4.20 7.89
C LEU A 26 -1.23 3.34 6.89
N VAL A 27 -1.74 3.95 5.83
CA VAL A 27 -2.46 3.25 4.75
C VAL A 27 -1.53 3.05 3.56
N ILE A 28 -1.35 1.80 3.14
CA ILE A 28 -0.45 1.41 2.05
C ILE A 28 -1.28 0.78 0.93
N GLY A 29 -1.08 1.25 -0.30
CA GLY A 29 -1.65 0.67 -1.52
C GLY A 29 -0.58 0.25 -2.53
N VAL A 30 -0.94 -0.62 -3.46
CA VAL A 30 -0.11 -1.12 -4.57
C VAL A 30 -0.98 -1.32 -5.81
N ASP A 31 -0.45 -1.09 -7.01
CA ASP A 31 -1.19 -1.32 -8.26
C ASP A 31 -1.19 -2.79 -8.69
N GLN A 32 -1.85 -3.65 -7.92
CA GLN A 32 -2.01 -5.06 -8.31
C GLN A 32 -3.35 -5.32 -9.01
N ASN A 33 -3.40 -6.43 -9.76
CA ASN A 33 -4.59 -6.89 -10.48
C ASN A 33 -5.14 -5.83 -11.46
N LEU A 34 -6.45 -5.65 -11.51
CA LEU A 34 -7.15 -4.73 -12.41
C LEU A 34 -7.10 -3.26 -11.94
N CYS A 35 -6.08 -2.87 -11.16
CA CYS A 35 -5.94 -1.51 -10.65
C CYS A 35 -5.78 -0.50 -11.81
N THR A 36 -6.72 0.42 -11.87
CA THR A 36 -6.78 1.51 -12.84
C THR A 36 -6.20 2.80 -12.27
N LYS A 37 -5.92 3.77 -13.15
CA LYS A 37 -5.51 5.11 -12.71
C LYS A 37 -6.60 5.80 -11.87
N ASN A 38 -7.87 5.49 -12.09
CA ASN A 38 -8.98 6.03 -11.31
C ASN A 38 -9.02 5.48 -9.88
N ASP A 39 -8.62 4.21 -9.68
CA ASP A 39 -8.49 3.63 -8.34
C ASP A 39 -7.37 4.33 -7.56
N MET A 40 -6.26 4.62 -8.23
CA MET A 40 -5.14 5.37 -7.65
C MET A 40 -5.53 6.81 -7.29
N ALA A 41 -6.29 7.49 -8.17
CA ALA A 41 -6.85 8.81 -7.88
C ALA A 41 -7.80 8.76 -6.69
N SER A 42 -8.66 7.73 -6.61
CA SER A 42 -9.57 7.53 -5.48
C SER A 42 -8.80 7.30 -4.17
N PHE A 43 -7.73 6.51 -4.20
CA PHE A 43 -6.82 6.34 -3.06
C PHE A 43 -6.19 7.65 -2.60
N SER A 44 -5.70 8.47 -3.55
CA SER A 44 -5.14 9.80 -3.26
C SER A 44 -6.13 10.71 -2.54
N ASN A 45 -7.44 10.52 -2.76
CA ASN A 45 -8.49 11.31 -2.13
C ASN A 45 -8.93 10.79 -0.76
N LEU A 46 -8.45 9.63 -0.30
CA LEU A 46 -8.81 9.11 1.04
C LEU A 46 -8.36 10.07 2.14
N PRO A 47 -9.17 10.31 3.19
CA PRO A 47 -8.90 11.32 4.21
C PRO A 47 -7.89 10.86 5.28
N TYR A 48 -6.87 10.09 4.90
CA TYR A 48 -5.81 9.63 5.80
C TYR A 48 -4.57 10.53 5.72
N LYS A 49 -4.05 10.91 6.90
CA LYS A 49 -2.84 11.74 7.01
C LYS A 49 -1.58 11.02 6.52
N LYS A 50 -1.37 9.76 6.96
CA LYS A 50 -0.26 8.93 6.51
C LYS A 50 -0.78 7.90 5.51
N LYS A 51 -0.58 8.17 4.23
CA LYS A 51 -0.93 7.25 3.14
C LYS A 51 0.11 7.28 2.03
N ILE A 52 0.36 6.11 1.45
CA ILE A 52 1.29 5.91 0.35
C ILE A 52 0.77 4.80 -0.56
N PHE A 53 0.94 4.98 -1.85
CA PHE A 53 0.60 4.01 -2.87
C PHE A 53 1.81 3.79 -3.75
N PHE A 54 2.23 2.55 -3.91
CA PHE A 54 3.34 2.19 -4.79
C PHE A 54 2.82 1.80 -6.17
N SER A 55 3.43 2.37 -7.22
CA SER A 55 2.97 2.13 -8.59
C SER A 55 4.09 1.79 -9.56
N SER A 56 3.81 0.87 -10.47
CA SER A 56 4.56 0.60 -11.69
C SER A 56 4.30 1.62 -12.81
N LYS A 57 3.35 2.54 -12.62
CA LYS A 57 2.92 3.52 -13.62
C LYS A 57 3.16 4.94 -13.13
N VAL A 58 3.52 5.83 -14.03
CA VAL A 58 3.65 7.26 -13.71
C VAL A 58 2.25 7.87 -13.61
N VAL A 59 1.88 8.29 -12.40
CA VAL A 59 0.62 8.96 -12.07
C VAL A 59 0.89 10.08 -11.07
N HIS A 60 0.42 11.28 -11.38
CA HIS A 60 0.69 12.48 -10.59
C HIS A 60 -0.47 12.80 -9.64
N HIS A 61 -0.52 12.11 -8.51
CA HIS A 61 -1.46 12.36 -7.43
C HIS A 61 -0.78 12.30 -6.06
N ASN A 62 -1.40 12.90 -5.04
CA ASN A 62 -0.85 12.88 -3.68
C ASN A 62 -0.79 11.43 -3.15
N GLY A 63 0.33 11.07 -2.52
CA GLY A 63 0.50 9.73 -1.98
C GLY A 63 0.87 8.68 -3.02
N ILE A 64 0.90 8.99 -4.32
CA ILE A 64 1.29 8.03 -5.35
C ILE A 64 2.79 8.13 -5.62
N VAL A 65 3.49 7.01 -5.43
CA VAL A 65 4.94 6.89 -5.59
C VAL A 65 5.23 5.89 -6.71
N PHE A 66 5.81 6.41 -7.79
CA PHE A 66 6.28 5.60 -8.90
C PHE A 66 7.59 4.88 -8.54
N MET A 67 7.61 3.56 -8.76
CA MET A 67 8.75 2.69 -8.53
C MET A 67 9.40 2.32 -9.86
N LYS A 68 10.55 2.93 -10.16
CA LYS A 68 11.23 2.77 -11.46
C LYS A 68 11.62 1.33 -11.77
N GLU A 69 11.88 0.53 -10.73
CA GLU A 69 12.21 -0.89 -10.82
C GLU A 69 11.10 -1.69 -11.52
N TYR A 70 9.86 -1.18 -11.52
CA TYR A 70 8.69 -1.83 -12.10
C TYR A 70 8.08 -1.07 -13.30
N ALA A 71 8.78 -0.07 -13.87
CA ALA A 71 8.21 0.83 -14.90
C ALA A 71 7.55 0.14 -16.12
N ASN A 72 8.05 -1.06 -16.48
CA ASN A 72 7.56 -1.84 -17.62
C ASN A 72 6.80 -3.10 -17.19
N CYS A 73 6.38 -3.16 -15.93
CA CYS A 73 5.64 -4.27 -15.34
C CYS A 73 4.16 -3.90 -15.22
N ASN A 74 3.30 -4.93 -15.24
CA ASN A 74 1.86 -4.73 -15.11
C ASN A 74 1.46 -4.15 -13.73
N ASN A 75 2.27 -4.44 -12.71
CA ASN A 75 2.10 -4.05 -11.33
C ASN A 75 3.48 -3.90 -10.64
N VAL A 76 3.49 -3.30 -9.45
CA VAL A 76 4.63 -3.46 -8.53
C VAL A 76 4.79 -4.92 -8.11
N GLY A 77 6.04 -5.31 -7.85
CA GLY A 77 6.40 -6.68 -7.48
C GLY A 77 5.88 -7.14 -6.11
N ASP A 78 6.46 -8.24 -5.62
CA ASP A 78 6.02 -8.88 -4.38
C ASP A 78 6.64 -8.19 -3.16
N ALA A 79 5.82 -7.49 -2.38
CA ALA A 79 6.26 -6.78 -1.18
C ALA A 79 6.86 -7.68 -0.09
N TYR A 80 6.64 -8.99 -0.12
CA TYR A 80 7.27 -9.94 0.79
C TYR A 80 8.69 -10.30 0.34
N HIS A 81 8.86 -10.70 -0.91
CA HIS A 81 10.17 -11.10 -1.45
C HIS A 81 11.09 -9.90 -1.73
N GLU A 82 10.51 -8.76 -2.11
CA GLU A 82 11.21 -7.54 -2.52
C GLU A 82 11.04 -6.40 -1.51
N ALA A 83 10.78 -6.74 -0.25
CA ALA A 83 10.49 -5.78 0.83
C ALA A 83 11.51 -4.62 0.90
N HIS A 84 12.79 -4.90 0.65
CA HIS A 84 13.87 -3.91 0.64
C HIS A 84 13.63 -2.78 -0.38
N VAL A 85 13.04 -3.06 -1.54
CA VAL A 85 12.69 -2.05 -2.55
C VAL A 85 11.55 -1.19 -2.04
N PHE A 86 10.49 -1.79 -1.49
CA PHE A 86 9.34 -1.06 -0.93
C PHE A 86 9.76 -0.16 0.24
N TYR A 87 10.59 -0.67 1.17
CA TYR A 87 11.08 0.11 2.31
C TYR A 87 11.93 1.30 1.88
N LYS A 88 12.77 1.17 0.84
CA LYS A 88 13.54 2.28 0.28
C LYS A 88 12.62 3.44 -0.15
N TYR A 89 11.54 3.15 -0.86
CA TYR A 89 10.57 4.18 -1.28
C TYR A 89 9.73 4.69 -0.12
N LEU A 90 9.31 3.82 0.79
CA LEU A 90 8.56 4.20 1.99
C LEU A 90 9.35 5.20 2.84
N LEU A 91 10.60 4.88 3.18
CA LEU A 91 11.45 5.74 4.01
C LEU A 91 11.68 7.09 3.33
N LYS A 92 12.03 7.09 2.04
CA LYS A 92 12.21 8.33 1.27
C LYS A 92 10.95 9.19 1.28
N TYR A 93 9.78 8.59 1.04
CA TYR A 93 8.51 9.30 1.04
C TYR A 93 8.16 9.82 2.44
N ALA A 94 8.24 8.96 3.46
CA ALA A 94 7.95 9.30 4.85
C ALA A 94 8.80 10.46 5.36
N SER A 95 10.11 10.48 5.07
CA SER A 95 10.99 11.60 5.40
C SER A 95 10.60 12.88 4.65
N SER A 96 10.23 12.78 3.37
CA SER A 96 9.75 13.95 2.60
C SER A 96 8.46 14.55 3.16
N GLN A 97 7.62 13.71 3.77
CA GLN A 97 6.37 14.09 4.42
C GLN A 97 6.56 14.44 5.91
N LYS A 98 7.79 14.36 6.45
CA LYS A 98 8.13 14.57 7.86
C LYS A 98 7.32 13.68 8.82
N TRP A 99 7.08 12.43 8.43
CA TRP A 99 6.47 11.44 9.33
C TRP A 99 7.48 10.84 10.31
N ILE A 100 8.76 10.83 9.90
CA ILE A 100 9.94 10.34 10.59
C ILE A 100 11.09 11.32 10.39
#